data_AF-A0A937TV05-F1
#
_entry.id   AF-A0A937TV05-F1
#
_cell.length_a   1.000
_cell.length_b   1.000
_cell.length_c   1.000
_cell.angle_alpha   90.00
_cell.angle_beta   90.00
_cell.angle_gamma   90.00
#
_symmetry.space_group_name_H-M   'P 1'
#
loop_
_entity.id
_entity.type
_entity.pdbx_description
1 polymer ?
#
loop_
_entity_poly.entity_id
_entity_poly.type
_entity_poly.pdbx_seq_one_letter_code
_entity_poly.pdbx_strand_id
1 'polypeptide(L)'
;MMTKLWAICRNTFVETIRQPIYGVLIFVTILILVMSLPLSHWSMETDYEAADQKMLQNLGLSTLLVSGLLIAAFSASGAVSREIEDGTALTVISKPLSRATFVFGKFAGLAGALGVALYISALVFLMTVRHHVVSAASSPIDWPVIVLGCTALAISILVGALGNLWFAWPFISAQVWSAVVSLSVAMGLIAFIGKGWTIIPLGEGINGQLLTAMALIFMAVLVLTAVAVAASTRLGQVMTLLVCIAAFVIGSMHPYVFGRWADQIPVGRVLGWETPDLTSFYQIDALTRDKPIPPAFVGLVAVYGLLCVAGILAVGAALFQTRQLESQESSAAMPGLVGLLAWTGRMAALAAGIVALVIITTPRFYGAGGFTLAGVLVLAAVLGWTIWRHFGRGARWSYHLVLAAASITLLANLAPLGAPKAMAWLDYGQGNLGAMLTAIVSAAVLAILFLPATRRHFRSR
;
A
#
# COMPACT_ATOMS: atom_id res chain seq x y z
N MET A 1 -29.27 -15.02 -2.15
CA MET A 1 -27.87 -14.55 -2.29
C MET A 1 -27.60 -13.26 -1.52
N MET A 2 -28.44 -12.23 -1.62
CA MET A 2 -28.20 -10.92 -1.01
C MET A 2 -28.06 -10.96 0.53
N THR A 3 -28.86 -11.77 1.23
CA THR A 3 -28.75 -11.95 2.69
C THR A 3 -27.41 -12.56 3.12
N LYS A 4 -26.89 -13.51 2.34
CA LYS A 4 -25.57 -14.12 2.56
C LYS A 4 -24.44 -13.10 2.33
N LEU A 5 -24.53 -12.31 1.26
CA LEU A 5 -23.55 -11.26 0.95
C LEU A 5 -23.52 -10.19 2.04
N TRP A 6 -24.69 -9.73 2.49
CA TRP A 6 -24.80 -8.75 3.56
C TRP A 6 -24.22 -9.26 4.88
N ALA A 7 -24.47 -10.53 5.23
CA ALA A 7 -23.91 -11.14 6.43
C ALA A 7 -22.38 -11.19 6.40
N ILE A 8 -21.78 -11.58 5.27
CA ILE A 8 -20.31 -11.59 5.10
C ILE A 8 -19.75 -10.17 5.19
N CYS A 9 -20.38 -9.21 4.51
CA CYS A 9 -19.99 -7.81 4.52
C CYS A 9 -20.00 -7.24 5.94
N ARG A 10 -21.12 -7.39 6.66
CA ARG A 10 -21.27 -6.89 8.04
C ARG A 10 -20.27 -7.54 8.99
N ASN A 11 -20.06 -8.86 8.89
CA ASN A 11 -19.09 -9.53 9.73
C ASN A 11 -17.68 -9.01 9.49
N THR A 12 -17.28 -8.92 8.22
CA THR A 12 -15.94 -8.44 7.83
C THR A 12 -15.72 -7.00 8.27
N PHE A 13 -16.72 -6.12 8.10
CA PHE A 13 -16.66 -4.73 8.54
C PHE A 13 -16.42 -4.61 10.06
N VAL A 14 -17.21 -5.34 10.85
CA VAL A 14 -17.10 -5.32 12.32
C VAL A 14 -15.76 -5.92 12.78
N GLU A 15 -15.32 -6.97 12.11
CA GLU A 15 -14.02 -7.60 12.38
C GLU A 15 -12.88 -6.62 12.09
N THR A 16 -12.85 -5.97 10.93
CA THR A 16 -11.81 -5.01 10.54
C THR A 16 -11.72 -3.83 11.51
N ILE A 17 -12.85 -3.22 11.88
CA ILE A 17 -12.87 -2.08 12.81
C ILE A 17 -12.39 -2.47 14.22
N ARG A 18 -12.48 -3.75 14.60
CA ARG A 18 -12.02 -4.24 15.91
C ARG A 18 -10.51 -4.54 15.92
N GLN A 19 -9.84 -4.59 14.78
CA GLN A 19 -8.42 -4.92 14.72
C GLN A 19 -7.57 -3.76 15.29
N PRO A 20 -6.63 -4.01 16.20
CA PRO A 20 -5.76 -2.97 16.77
C PRO A 20 -5.00 -2.16 15.72
N ILE A 21 -4.52 -2.81 14.66
CA ILE A 21 -3.75 -2.15 13.60
C ILE A 21 -4.56 -1.08 12.86
N TYR A 22 -5.87 -1.28 12.71
CA TYR A 22 -6.77 -0.32 12.08
C TYR A 22 -6.82 1.00 12.89
N GLY A 23 -7.00 0.89 14.21
CA GLY A 23 -6.99 2.05 15.11
C GLY A 23 -5.63 2.76 15.17
N VAL A 24 -4.53 1.99 15.21
CA VAL A 24 -3.16 2.55 15.21
C VAL A 24 -2.90 3.34 13.93
N LEU A 25 -3.27 2.81 12.76
CA LEU A 25 -3.06 3.50 11.49
C LEU A 25 -3.89 4.80 11.39
N ILE A 26 -5.14 4.80 11.87
CA ILE A 26 -5.94 6.04 11.94
C ILE A 26 -5.26 7.06 12.85
N PHE A 27 -4.81 6.64 14.05
CA PHE A 27 -4.13 7.54 14.98
C PHE A 27 -2.86 8.16 14.38
N VAL A 28 -2.01 7.34 13.74
CA VAL A 28 -0.81 7.81 13.04
C VAL A 28 -1.17 8.76 11.90
N THR A 29 -2.25 8.49 11.17
CA THR A 29 -2.73 9.37 10.10
C THR A 29 -3.14 10.74 10.63
N ILE A 30 -3.92 10.77 11.72
CA ILE A 30 -4.33 12.01 12.38
C ILE A 30 -3.09 12.79 12.85
N LEU A 31 -2.11 12.11 13.44
CA LEU A 31 -0.87 12.74 13.88
C LEU A 31 -0.10 13.36 12.70
N ILE A 32 0.07 12.65 11.59
CA ILE A 32 0.75 13.16 10.39
C ILE A 32 -0.01 14.36 9.80
N LEU A 33 -1.35 14.30 9.74
CA LEU A 33 -2.18 15.41 9.26
C LEU A 33 -2.01 16.66 10.14
N VAL A 34 -2.01 16.53 11.46
CA VAL A 34 -1.76 17.67 12.36
C VAL A 34 -0.33 18.19 12.21
N MET A 35 0.65 17.29 12.08
CA MET A 35 2.05 17.66 11.85
C MET A 35 2.30 18.28 10.47
N SER A 36 1.38 18.13 9.51
CA SER A 36 1.51 18.77 8.19
C SER A 36 1.42 20.30 8.25
N LEU A 37 0.78 20.86 9.28
CA LEU A 37 0.69 22.31 9.51
C LEU A 37 2.07 22.98 9.60
N PRO A 38 2.95 22.63 10.56
CA PRO A 38 4.29 23.22 10.63
C PRO A 38 5.20 22.81 9.46
N LEU A 39 4.97 21.65 8.84
CA LEU A 39 5.78 21.19 7.70
C LEU A 39 5.50 22.00 6.43
N SER A 40 4.28 22.52 6.27
CA SER A 40 3.89 23.33 5.10
C SER A 40 4.48 24.75 5.09
N HIS A 41 5.02 25.25 6.21
CA HIS A 41 5.59 26.62 6.36
C HIS A 41 6.85 26.89 5.54
N TRP A 42 7.44 25.86 4.93
CA TRP A 42 8.79 25.94 4.36
C TRP A 42 8.78 26.27 2.85
N SER A 43 7.67 26.80 2.31
CA SER A 43 7.61 27.28 0.93
C SER A 43 8.47 28.54 0.76
N MET A 44 9.32 28.57 -0.27
CA MET A 44 10.18 29.72 -0.59
C MET A 44 9.66 30.49 -1.82
N GLU A 45 8.35 30.67 -1.91
CA GLU A 45 7.70 31.41 -3.00
C GLU A 45 7.41 32.87 -2.60
N THR A 46 7.35 33.77 -3.58
CA THR A 46 7.11 35.21 -3.36
C THR A 46 5.74 35.49 -2.72
N ASP A 47 4.73 34.67 -3.03
CA ASP A 47 3.41 34.67 -2.39
C ASP A 47 3.32 33.48 -1.42
N TYR A 48 3.94 33.67 -0.26
CA TYR A 48 4.16 32.59 0.69
C TYR A 48 2.84 32.07 1.32
N GLU A 49 1.84 32.93 1.57
CA GLU A 49 0.57 32.51 2.20
C GLU A 49 -0.24 31.55 1.31
N ALA A 50 -0.36 31.86 0.03
CA ALA A 50 -1.08 31.01 -0.91
C ALA A 50 -0.31 29.71 -1.23
N ALA A 51 1.01 29.80 -1.36
CA ALA A 51 1.87 28.66 -1.64
C ALA A 51 1.91 27.67 -0.47
N ASP A 52 2.03 28.16 0.76
CA ASP A 52 2.00 27.36 1.98
C ASP A 52 0.68 26.58 2.12
N GLN A 53 -0.45 27.25 1.85
CA GLN A 53 -1.77 26.61 1.90
C GLN A 53 -1.94 25.52 0.83
N LYS A 54 -1.43 25.75 -0.38
CA LYS A 54 -1.43 24.75 -1.47
C LYS A 54 -0.53 23.56 -1.12
N MET A 55 0.62 23.80 -0.47
CA MET A 55 1.49 22.75 0.04
C MET A 55 0.81 21.92 1.14
N LEU A 56 0.10 22.55 2.09
CA LEU A 56 -0.68 21.87 3.11
C LEU A 56 -1.74 20.94 2.49
N GLN A 57 -2.48 21.44 1.50
CA GLN A 57 -3.47 20.63 0.79
C GLN A 57 -2.83 19.44 0.08
N ASN A 58 -1.68 19.64 -0.57
CA ASN A 58 -0.93 18.56 -1.22
C ASN A 58 -0.47 17.48 -0.24
N LEU A 59 0.17 17.88 0.87
CA LEU A 59 0.64 16.98 1.89
C LEU A 59 -0.51 16.20 2.53
N GLY A 60 -1.64 16.85 2.80
CA GLY A 60 -2.81 16.19 3.39
C GLY A 60 -3.49 15.21 2.44
N LEU A 61 -3.68 15.57 1.17
CA LEU A 61 -4.20 14.66 0.13
C LEU A 61 -3.27 13.45 -0.06
N SER A 62 -1.95 13.68 -0.15
CA SER A 62 -0.95 12.60 -0.18
C SER A 62 -1.04 11.70 1.06
N THR A 63 -1.18 12.29 2.24
CA THR A 63 -1.30 11.55 3.51
C THR A 63 -2.55 10.69 3.53
N LEU A 64 -3.70 11.19 3.06
CA LEU A 64 -4.94 10.41 2.94
C LEU A 64 -4.79 9.22 1.99
N LEU A 65 -4.13 9.42 0.84
CA LEU A 65 -3.91 8.36 -0.13
C LEU A 65 -2.98 7.27 0.40
N VAL A 66 -1.83 7.65 0.97
CA VAL A 66 -0.83 6.71 1.50
C VAL A 66 -1.34 5.99 2.75
N SER A 67 -2.00 6.69 3.68
CA SER A 67 -2.61 6.05 4.84
C SER A 67 -3.73 5.09 4.44
N GLY A 68 -4.58 5.48 3.49
CA GLY A 68 -5.63 4.62 2.95
C GLY A 68 -5.07 3.34 2.31
N LEU A 69 -3.97 3.44 1.56
CA LEU A 69 -3.23 2.29 1.03
C LEU A 69 -2.78 1.34 2.15
N LEU A 70 -2.17 1.87 3.21
CA LEU A 70 -1.67 1.06 4.33
C LEU A 70 -2.82 0.38 5.07
N ILE A 71 -3.88 1.13 5.39
CA ILE A 71 -5.06 0.58 6.06
C ILE A 71 -5.68 -0.51 5.18
N ALA A 72 -5.77 -0.30 3.87
CA ALA A 72 -6.31 -1.29 2.94
C ALA A 72 -5.47 -2.56 2.89
N ALA A 73 -4.15 -2.44 2.76
CA ALA A 73 -3.23 -3.57 2.70
C ALA A 73 -3.24 -4.42 3.98
N PHE A 74 -3.16 -3.77 5.15
CA PHE A 74 -3.17 -4.47 6.44
C PHE A 74 -4.54 -5.08 6.76
N SER A 75 -5.63 -4.36 6.48
CA SER A 75 -7.00 -4.85 6.72
C SER A 75 -7.34 -6.01 5.79
N ALA A 76 -6.94 -5.96 4.52
CA ALA A 76 -7.17 -7.04 3.54
C ALA A 76 -6.42 -8.30 3.92
N SER A 77 -5.15 -8.17 4.30
CA SER A 77 -4.39 -9.31 4.79
C SER A 77 -4.97 -9.90 6.08
N GLY A 78 -5.45 -9.06 7.00
CA GLY A 78 -6.07 -9.53 8.25
C GLY A 78 -7.39 -10.26 8.00
N ALA A 79 -8.23 -9.72 7.12
CA ALA A 79 -9.56 -10.26 6.85
C ALA A 79 -9.59 -11.45 5.88
N VAL A 80 -8.52 -11.67 5.09
CA VAL A 80 -8.47 -12.74 4.08
C VAL A 80 -7.29 -13.67 4.33
N SER A 81 -6.05 -13.17 4.33
CA SER A 81 -4.87 -14.05 4.43
C SER A 81 -4.82 -14.80 5.76
N ARG A 82 -5.10 -14.14 6.89
CA ARG A 82 -5.10 -14.81 8.21
C ARG A 82 -6.19 -15.85 8.34
N GLU A 83 -7.41 -15.56 7.88
CA GLU A 83 -8.49 -16.56 7.89
C GLU A 83 -8.12 -17.82 7.09
N ILE A 84 -7.35 -17.65 6.01
CA ILE A 84 -6.92 -18.80 5.21
C ILE A 84 -5.72 -19.52 5.85
N GLU A 85 -4.79 -18.81 6.48
CA GLU A 85 -3.64 -19.39 7.18
C GLU A 85 -4.06 -20.15 8.46
N ASP A 86 -5.02 -19.60 9.22
CA ASP A 86 -5.54 -20.20 10.46
C ASP A 86 -6.57 -21.33 10.20
N GLY A 87 -6.85 -21.63 8.93
CA GLY A 87 -7.80 -22.68 8.53
C GLY A 87 -9.28 -22.36 8.79
N THR A 88 -9.60 -21.21 9.37
CA THR A 88 -10.98 -20.78 9.66
C THR A 88 -11.79 -20.53 8.38
N ALA A 89 -11.14 -20.15 7.28
CA ALA A 89 -11.76 -20.05 5.96
C ALA A 89 -12.38 -21.39 5.48
N LEU A 90 -11.79 -22.55 5.84
CA LEU A 90 -12.36 -23.86 5.47
C LEU A 90 -13.72 -24.13 6.14
N THR A 91 -13.94 -23.58 7.34
CA THR A 91 -15.20 -23.74 8.08
C THR A 91 -16.36 -22.94 7.48
N VAL A 92 -16.05 -21.88 6.73
CA VAL A 92 -17.03 -21.05 6.03
C VAL A 92 -17.36 -21.64 4.65
N ILE A 93 -16.38 -22.27 3.98
CA ILE A 93 -16.53 -22.90 2.66
C ILE A 93 -17.29 -24.24 2.73
N SER A 94 -17.36 -24.88 3.91
CA SER A 94 -18.21 -26.06 4.13
C SER A 94 -19.71 -25.77 3.97
N LYS A 95 -20.11 -24.49 3.98
CA LYS A 95 -21.43 -24.03 3.55
C LYS A 95 -21.37 -23.65 2.06
N PRO A 96 -22.38 -23.97 1.24
CA PRO A 96 -22.37 -23.67 -0.20
C PRO A 96 -22.43 -22.16 -0.42
N LEU A 97 -21.26 -21.54 -0.51
CA LEU A 97 -21.02 -20.14 -0.82
C LEU A 97 -20.23 -20.07 -2.12
N SER A 98 -20.79 -19.34 -3.09
CA SER A 98 -20.09 -19.00 -4.31
C SER A 98 -18.83 -18.19 -3.96
N ARG A 99 -17.68 -18.65 -4.49
CA ARG A 99 -16.37 -18.03 -4.28
C ARG A 99 -16.34 -16.53 -4.63
N ALA A 100 -17.05 -16.14 -5.68
CA ALA A 100 -17.23 -14.74 -6.05
C ALA A 100 -17.96 -13.94 -4.95
N THR A 101 -19.05 -14.47 -4.39
CA THR A 101 -19.81 -13.81 -3.32
C THR A 101 -19.00 -13.63 -2.04
N PHE A 102 -18.06 -14.55 -1.76
CA PHE A 102 -17.12 -14.40 -0.65
C PHE A 102 -16.16 -13.22 -0.88
N VAL A 103 -15.48 -13.17 -2.03
CA VAL A 103 -14.52 -12.09 -2.35
C VAL A 103 -15.22 -10.72 -2.42
N PHE A 104 -16.37 -10.63 -3.10
CA PHE A 104 -17.14 -9.39 -3.17
C PHE A 104 -17.66 -8.95 -1.79
N GLY A 105 -18.14 -9.89 -0.97
CA GLY A 105 -18.59 -9.60 0.39
C GLY A 105 -17.46 -9.09 1.29
N LYS A 106 -16.27 -9.70 1.21
CA LYS A 106 -15.07 -9.25 1.91
C LYS A 106 -14.66 -7.85 1.45
N PHE A 107 -14.56 -7.62 0.14
CA PHE A 107 -14.26 -6.30 -0.41
C PHE A 107 -15.25 -5.23 0.07
N ALA A 108 -16.56 -5.48 0.01
CA ALA A 108 -17.56 -4.51 0.44
C ALA A 108 -17.45 -4.16 1.93
N GLY A 109 -17.18 -5.16 2.79
CA GLY A 109 -16.95 -4.93 4.22
C GLY A 109 -15.69 -4.09 4.47
N LEU A 110 -14.60 -4.37 3.75
CA LEU A 110 -13.37 -3.58 3.83
C LEU A 110 -13.53 -2.17 3.29
N ALA A 111 -14.21 -2.01 2.15
CA ALA A 111 -14.51 -0.71 1.56
C ALA A 111 -15.31 0.16 2.53
N GLY A 112 -16.28 -0.43 3.25
CA GLY A 112 -17.01 0.26 4.32
C GLY A 112 -16.09 0.68 5.46
N ALA A 113 -15.23 -0.22 5.96
CA ALA A 113 -14.31 0.09 7.06
C ALA A 113 -13.33 1.20 6.65
N LEU A 114 -12.75 1.12 5.46
CA LEU A 114 -11.89 2.16 4.89
C LEU A 114 -12.61 3.49 4.69
N GLY A 115 -13.89 3.45 4.30
CA GLY A 115 -14.74 4.64 4.24
C GLY A 115 -14.83 5.34 5.59
N VAL A 116 -15.00 4.59 6.68
CA VAL A 116 -15.00 5.17 8.04
C VAL A 116 -13.63 5.74 8.41
N ALA A 117 -12.54 5.01 8.14
CA ALA A 117 -11.18 5.50 8.41
C ALA A 117 -10.89 6.81 7.67
N LEU A 118 -11.15 6.82 6.36
CA LEU A 118 -10.92 7.99 5.53
C LEU A 118 -11.87 9.13 5.87
N TYR A 119 -13.09 8.84 6.31
CA TYR A 119 -14.02 9.88 6.80
C TYR A 119 -13.48 10.58 8.04
N ILE A 120 -12.97 9.84 9.03
CA ILE A 120 -12.34 10.42 10.23
C ILE A 120 -11.13 11.27 9.83
N SER A 121 -10.24 10.73 9.00
CA SER A 121 -9.05 11.45 8.53
C SER A 121 -9.41 12.67 7.68
N ALA A 122 -10.48 12.59 6.89
CA ALA A 122 -11.03 13.67 6.09
C ALA A 122 -11.53 14.83 6.96
N LEU A 123 -12.25 14.55 8.05
CA LEU A 123 -12.71 15.58 8.97
C LEU A 123 -11.53 16.32 9.60
N VAL A 124 -10.50 15.59 10.05
CA VAL A 124 -9.28 16.20 10.60
C VAL A 124 -8.57 17.03 9.54
N PHE A 125 -8.44 16.53 8.31
CA PHE A 125 -7.82 17.27 7.22
C PHE A 125 -8.58 18.56 6.86
N LEU A 126 -9.92 18.53 6.85
CA LEU A 126 -10.73 19.74 6.64
C LEU A 126 -10.55 20.75 7.78
N MET A 127 -10.46 20.29 9.03
CA MET A 127 -10.14 21.15 10.17
C MET A 127 -8.73 21.77 10.00
N THR A 128 -7.72 21.00 9.61
CA THR A 128 -6.36 21.54 9.40
C THR A 128 -6.30 22.55 8.26
N VAL A 129 -7.00 22.31 7.14
CA VAL A 129 -7.06 23.26 6.03
C VAL A 129 -7.79 24.53 6.45
N ARG A 130 -8.87 24.40 7.22
CA ARG A 130 -9.63 25.56 7.73
C ARG A 130 -8.83 26.41 8.69
N HIS A 131 -7.99 25.81 9.53
CA HIS A 131 -7.13 26.57 10.45
C HIS A 131 -6.18 27.53 9.71
N HIS A 132 -5.90 27.25 8.44
CA HIS A 132 -4.88 27.89 7.62
C HIS A 132 -3.46 27.73 8.19
N VAL A 133 -2.50 27.89 7.28
CA VAL A 133 -1.09 27.91 7.63
C VAL A 133 -0.74 29.26 8.29
N VAL A 134 -0.11 29.23 9.48
CA VAL A 134 0.32 30.44 10.18
C VAL A 134 1.63 30.96 9.58
N SER A 135 1.56 31.63 8.43
CA SER A 135 2.76 32.06 7.70
C SER A 135 3.45 33.32 8.26
N ALA A 136 2.73 34.18 9.00
CA ALA A 136 3.29 35.35 9.65
C ALA A 136 2.87 35.45 11.13
N ALA A 137 3.69 36.12 11.95
CA ALA A 137 3.37 36.37 13.37
C ALA A 137 2.10 37.22 13.56
N SER A 138 1.70 37.95 12.52
CA SER A 138 0.46 38.73 12.46
C SER A 138 -0.76 37.94 11.99
N SER A 139 -0.59 36.72 11.47
CA SER A 139 -1.70 35.91 10.96
C SER A 139 -2.59 35.45 12.12
N PRO A 140 -3.90 35.74 12.11
CA PRO A 140 -4.79 35.38 13.21
C PRO A 140 -4.97 33.86 13.28
N ILE A 141 -4.69 33.31 14.47
CA ILE A 141 -4.84 31.88 14.78
C ILE A 141 -6.32 31.52 14.96
N ASP A 142 -6.73 30.40 14.35
CA ASP A 142 -8.10 29.92 14.40
C ASP A 142 -8.35 29.06 15.64
N TRP A 143 -8.37 29.73 16.79
CA TRP A 143 -8.62 29.12 18.11
C TRP A 143 -9.83 28.17 18.16
N PRO A 144 -11.00 28.47 17.53
CA PRO A 144 -12.14 27.56 17.58
C PRO A 144 -11.83 26.17 16.99
N VAL A 145 -11.02 26.10 15.92
CA VAL A 145 -10.66 24.83 15.29
C VAL A 145 -9.79 23.99 16.22
N ILE A 146 -8.80 24.62 16.86
CA ILE A 146 -7.91 23.95 17.82
C ILE A 146 -8.72 23.45 19.01
N VAL A 147 -9.51 24.33 19.64
CA VAL A 147 -10.27 23.97 20.85
C VAL A 147 -11.30 22.89 20.56
N LEU A 148 -12.13 23.06 19.51
CA LEU A 148 -13.18 22.08 19.17
C LEU A 148 -12.59 20.77 18.65
N GLY A 149 -11.52 20.83 17.85
CA GLY A 149 -10.83 19.63 17.36
C GLY A 149 -10.16 18.83 18.49
N CYS A 150 -9.37 19.49 19.35
CA CYS A 150 -8.70 18.83 20.48
C CYS A 150 -9.70 18.29 21.49
N THR A 151 -10.77 19.03 21.80
CA THR A 151 -11.82 18.55 22.71
C THR A 151 -12.58 17.37 22.12
N ALA A 152 -12.89 17.37 20.81
CA ALA A 152 -13.52 16.22 20.15
C ALA A 152 -12.65 14.96 20.16
N LEU A 153 -11.34 15.09 19.95
CA LEU A 153 -10.40 13.97 20.07
C LEU A 153 -10.31 13.46 21.52
N ALA A 154 -10.23 14.36 22.50
CA ALA A 154 -10.21 14.00 23.92
C ALA A 154 -11.50 13.29 24.35
N ILE A 155 -12.66 13.80 23.95
CA ILE A 155 -13.97 13.17 24.19
C ILE A 155 -14.03 11.78 23.55
N SER A 156 -13.55 11.65 22.31
CA SER A 156 -13.53 10.35 21.63
C SER A 156 -12.71 9.31 22.41
N ILE A 157 -11.50 9.67 22.84
CA ILE A 157 -10.62 8.82 23.66
C ILE A 157 -11.26 8.47 25.00
N LEU A 158 -11.85 9.47 25.67
CA LEU A 158 -12.49 9.28 26.97
C LEU A 158 -13.70 8.34 26.86
N VAL A 159 -14.56 8.51 25.86
CA VAL A 159 -15.71 7.62 25.61
C VAL A 159 -15.24 6.21 25.27
N GLY A 160 -14.19 6.06 24.45
CA GLY A 160 -13.60 4.75 24.14
C GLY A 160 -13.04 4.06 25.40
N ALA A 161 -12.32 4.80 26.25
CA ALA A 161 -11.73 4.30 27.48
C ALA A 161 -12.78 3.93 28.54
N LEU A 162 -13.75 4.82 28.82
CA LEU A 162 -14.83 4.55 29.77
C LEU A 162 -15.74 3.41 29.30
N GLY A 163 -16.06 3.36 28.00
CA GLY A 163 -16.83 2.28 27.40
C GLY A 163 -16.14 0.92 27.57
N ASN A 164 -14.82 0.89 27.41
CA ASN A 164 -14.02 -0.31 27.66
C ASN A 164 -13.99 -0.69 29.15
N LEU A 165 -13.86 0.28 30.07
CA LEU A 165 -13.77 0.02 31.51
C LEU A 165 -15.10 -0.42 32.13
N TRP A 166 -16.22 0.21 31.77
CA TRP A 166 -17.51 -0.04 32.42
C TRP A 166 -18.35 -1.11 31.74
N PHE A 167 -18.29 -1.20 30.41
CA PHE A 167 -19.16 -2.08 29.63
C PHE A 167 -18.41 -3.18 28.88
N ALA A 168 -17.08 -3.29 29.06
CA ALA A 168 -16.21 -4.26 28.39
C ALA A 168 -16.35 -4.21 26.85
N TRP A 169 -16.62 -3.02 26.29
CA TRP A 169 -16.69 -2.84 24.84
C TRP A 169 -15.31 -2.97 24.19
N PRO A 170 -15.22 -3.49 22.94
CA PRO A 170 -13.96 -3.52 22.22
C PRO A 170 -13.44 -2.10 21.97
N PHE A 171 -12.34 -1.74 22.64
CA PHE A 171 -11.78 -0.39 22.67
C PHE A 171 -11.68 0.28 21.30
N ILE A 172 -11.06 -0.37 20.30
CA ILE A 172 -10.85 0.23 18.96
C ILE A 172 -12.18 0.54 18.27
N SER A 173 -13.16 -0.37 18.35
CA SER A 173 -14.45 -0.15 17.72
C SER A 173 -15.24 0.97 18.41
N ALA A 174 -15.19 1.04 19.74
CA ALA A 174 -15.80 2.13 20.49
C ALA A 174 -15.13 3.47 20.17
N GLN A 175 -13.79 3.49 20.07
CA GLN A 175 -12.99 4.65 19.71
C GLN A 175 -13.32 5.19 18.31
N VAL A 176 -13.47 4.30 17.33
CA VAL A 176 -13.77 4.67 15.95
C VAL A 176 -15.16 5.31 15.86
N TRP A 177 -16.18 4.71 16.49
CA TRP A 177 -17.53 5.28 16.49
C TRP A 177 -17.61 6.58 17.29
N SER A 178 -16.94 6.66 18.44
CA SER A 178 -16.90 7.91 19.22
C SER A 178 -16.20 9.02 18.44
N ALA A 179 -15.11 8.71 17.72
CA ALA A 179 -14.39 9.67 16.87
C ALA A 179 -15.25 10.18 15.72
N VAL A 180 -15.98 9.29 15.03
CA VAL A 180 -16.92 9.67 13.96
C VAL A 180 -17.91 10.69 14.50
N VAL A 181 -18.54 10.42 15.65
CA VAL A 181 -19.56 11.32 16.21
C VAL A 181 -18.94 12.64 16.68
N SER A 182 -17.89 12.59 17.52
CA SER A 182 -17.33 13.79 18.13
C SER A 182 -16.69 14.74 17.10
N LEU A 183 -15.94 14.20 16.13
CA LEU A 183 -15.31 15.01 15.09
C LEU A 183 -16.35 15.57 14.11
N SER A 184 -17.43 14.85 13.83
CA SER A 184 -18.52 15.37 12.99
C SER A 184 -19.23 16.54 13.68
N VAL A 185 -19.51 16.41 14.98
CA VAL A 185 -20.09 17.49 15.78
C VAL A 185 -19.15 18.69 15.82
N ALA A 186 -17.85 18.48 16.07
CA ALA A 186 -16.87 19.56 16.04
C ALA A 186 -16.81 20.23 14.67
N MET A 187 -16.80 19.47 13.57
CA MET A 187 -16.78 20.03 12.22
C MET A 187 -18.06 20.82 11.92
N GLY A 188 -19.23 20.34 12.38
CA GLY A 188 -20.50 21.05 12.26
C GLY A 188 -20.51 22.35 13.04
N LEU A 189 -19.99 22.38 14.26
CA LEU A 189 -19.86 23.61 15.06
C LEU A 189 -18.88 24.58 14.43
N ILE A 190 -17.73 24.07 14.01
CA ILE A 190 -16.71 24.82 13.29
C ILE A 190 -17.36 25.46 12.06
N ALA A 191 -18.20 24.76 11.28
CA ALA A 191 -18.89 25.31 10.11
C ALA A 191 -19.66 26.64 10.36
N PHE A 192 -20.10 26.92 11.60
CA PHE A 192 -20.76 28.16 11.98
C PHE A 192 -19.87 29.15 12.76
N ILE A 193 -18.70 28.75 13.24
CA ILE A 193 -17.84 29.56 14.13
C ILE A 193 -16.55 29.95 13.42
N GLY A 194 -16.41 31.23 13.12
CA GLY A 194 -15.26 31.88 12.51
C GLY A 194 -14.11 32.23 13.43
N LYS A 195 -13.10 32.88 12.85
CA LYS A 195 -11.95 33.42 13.59
C LYS A 195 -12.45 34.35 14.70
N GLY A 196 -11.92 34.19 15.92
CA GLY A 196 -12.32 35.00 17.07
C GLY A 196 -13.72 34.69 17.65
N TRP A 197 -14.25 33.47 17.48
CA TRP A 197 -15.56 33.05 18.01
C TRP A 197 -16.75 33.84 17.46
N THR A 198 -16.65 34.29 16.22
CA THR A 198 -17.72 35.00 15.50
C THR A 198 -18.62 34.01 14.75
N ILE A 199 -19.91 34.33 14.60
CA ILE A 199 -20.82 33.45 13.84
C ILE A 199 -20.70 33.80 12.35
N ILE A 200 -20.42 32.80 11.53
CA ILE A 200 -20.20 32.91 10.08
C ILE A 200 -21.30 32.11 9.34
N PRO A 201 -21.73 32.53 8.13
CA PRO A 201 -22.64 31.76 7.29
C PRO A 201 -22.06 30.39 6.91
N LEU A 202 -22.95 29.39 6.79
CA LEU A 202 -22.58 28.02 6.49
C LEU A 202 -21.85 27.93 5.13
N GLY A 203 -20.63 27.40 5.14
CA GLY A 203 -19.85 27.10 3.93
C GLY A 203 -18.67 28.04 3.67
N GLU A 204 -18.53 29.13 4.43
CA GLU A 204 -17.35 29.98 4.34
C GLU A 204 -16.11 29.25 4.91
N GLY A 205 -15.04 29.15 4.12
CA GLY A 205 -13.79 28.47 4.49
C GLY A 205 -13.66 26.99 4.10
N ILE A 206 -14.69 26.37 3.50
CA ILE A 206 -14.60 24.99 2.96
C ILE A 206 -14.67 25.05 1.43
N ASN A 207 -13.54 24.83 0.76
CA ASN A 207 -13.51 24.78 -0.70
C ASN A 207 -14.19 23.49 -1.19
N GLY A 208 -15.29 23.62 -1.95
CA GLY A 208 -15.99 22.48 -2.55
C GLY A 208 -15.13 21.64 -3.51
N GLN A 209 -14.11 22.25 -4.12
CA GLN A 209 -13.14 21.52 -4.94
C GLN A 209 -12.28 20.57 -4.10
N LEU A 210 -11.92 20.95 -2.87
CA LEU A 210 -11.16 20.10 -1.96
C LEU A 210 -11.97 18.87 -1.56
N LEU A 211 -13.26 19.05 -1.26
CA LEU A 211 -14.17 17.93 -0.97
C LEU A 211 -14.26 16.97 -2.17
N THR A 212 -14.30 17.52 -3.39
CA THR A 212 -14.29 16.73 -4.63
C THR A 212 -12.99 15.95 -4.77
N ALA A 213 -11.83 16.57 -4.51
CA ALA A 213 -10.53 15.89 -4.54
C ALA A 213 -10.43 14.76 -3.49
N MET A 214 -10.97 14.97 -2.29
CA MET A 214 -11.03 13.94 -1.25
C MET A 214 -11.92 12.76 -1.67
N ALA A 215 -13.03 13.02 -2.36
CA ALA A 215 -13.88 11.96 -2.91
C ALA A 215 -13.16 11.16 -4.03
N LEU A 216 -12.37 11.81 -4.87
CA LEU A 216 -11.54 11.12 -5.86
C LEU A 216 -10.44 10.26 -5.19
N ILE A 217 -9.82 10.75 -4.12
CA ILE A 217 -8.86 9.95 -3.33
C ILE A 217 -9.53 8.74 -2.72
N PHE A 218 -10.75 8.88 -2.18
CA PHE A 218 -11.51 7.74 -1.70
C PHE A 218 -11.69 6.67 -2.79
N MET A 219 -12.00 7.08 -4.02
CA MET A 219 -12.07 6.16 -5.17
C MET A 219 -10.71 5.50 -5.47
N ALA A 220 -9.60 6.23 -5.40
CA ALA A 220 -8.26 5.66 -5.55
C ALA A 220 -7.97 4.59 -4.49
N VAL A 221 -8.34 4.86 -3.22
CA VAL A 221 -8.19 3.89 -2.14
C VAL A 221 -9.06 2.66 -2.36
N LEU A 222 -10.27 2.78 -2.91
CA LEU A 222 -11.09 1.63 -3.27
C LEU A 222 -10.43 0.75 -4.34
N VAL A 223 -9.80 1.34 -5.35
CA VAL A 223 -9.02 0.60 -6.35
C VAL A 223 -7.86 -0.15 -5.69
N LEU A 224 -7.09 0.52 -4.83
CA LEU A 224 -5.99 -0.11 -4.07
C LEU A 224 -6.49 -1.21 -3.12
N THR A 225 -7.69 -1.06 -2.57
CA THR A 225 -8.35 -2.07 -1.74
C THR A 225 -8.72 -3.29 -2.56
N ALA A 226 -9.21 -3.11 -3.79
CA ALA A 226 -9.47 -4.22 -4.70
C ALA A 226 -8.16 -4.98 -5.00
N VAL A 227 -7.06 -4.27 -5.24
CA VAL A 227 -5.73 -4.87 -5.41
C VAL A 227 -5.31 -5.64 -4.16
N ALA A 228 -5.47 -5.04 -2.97
CA ALA A 228 -5.12 -5.67 -1.70
C ALA A 228 -5.92 -6.95 -1.44
N VAL A 229 -7.23 -6.91 -1.66
CA VAL A 229 -8.12 -8.08 -1.53
C VAL A 229 -7.71 -9.16 -2.54
N ALA A 230 -7.52 -8.81 -3.81
CA ALA A 230 -7.11 -9.76 -4.84
C ALA A 230 -5.77 -10.42 -4.51
N ALA A 231 -4.77 -9.65 -4.08
CA ALA A 231 -3.46 -10.16 -3.68
C ALA A 231 -3.54 -11.08 -2.45
N SER A 232 -4.32 -10.69 -1.43
CA SER A 232 -4.49 -11.43 -0.18
C SER A 232 -5.10 -12.83 -0.35
N THR A 233 -5.80 -13.09 -1.47
CA THR A 233 -6.37 -14.42 -1.76
C THR A 233 -5.32 -15.52 -1.94
N ARG A 234 -4.11 -15.16 -2.40
CA ARG A 234 -3.02 -16.10 -2.74
C ARG A 234 -1.71 -15.83 -2.01
N LEU A 235 -1.49 -14.59 -1.61
CA LEU A 235 -0.24 -14.13 -1.02
C LEU A 235 -0.43 -13.97 0.50
N GLY A 236 0.65 -14.20 1.25
CA GLY A 236 0.66 -13.90 2.69
C GLY A 236 0.73 -12.39 2.94
N GLN A 237 0.71 -11.98 4.22
CA GLN A 237 0.62 -10.58 4.64
C GLN A 237 1.70 -9.68 4.01
N VAL A 238 2.97 -10.08 4.12
CA VAL A 238 4.10 -9.26 3.63
C VAL A 238 4.04 -9.08 2.11
N MET A 239 3.70 -10.14 1.38
CA MET A 239 3.62 -10.09 -0.08
C MET A 239 2.44 -9.26 -0.57
N THR A 240 1.31 -9.31 0.14
CA THR A 240 0.15 -8.46 -0.16
C THR A 240 0.52 -6.98 -0.03
N LEU A 241 1.23 -6.61 1.04
CA LEU A 241 1.70 -5.23 1.24
C LEU A 241 2.63 -4.79 0.10
N LEU A 242 3.60 -5.63 -0.29
CA LEU A 242 4.51 -5.32 -1.40
C LEU A 242 3.77 -5.12 -2.74
N VAL A 243 2.77 -5.97 -3.03
CA VAL A 243 1.95 -5.81 -4.24
C VAL A 243 1.16 -4.51 -4.21
N CYS A 244 0.61 -4.13 -3.04
CA CYS A 244 -0.11 -2.87 -2.89
C CYS A 244 0.83 -1.67 -3.10
N ILE A 245 2.03 -1.70 -2.52
CA ILE A 245 3.05 -0.65 -2.70
C ILE A 245 3.49 -0.56 -4.17
N ALA A 246 3.74 -1.70 -4.83
CA ALA A 246 4.12 -1.74 -6.23
C ALA A 246 3.00 -1.17 -7.13
N ALA A 247 1.75 -1.56 -6.88
CA ALA A 247 0.59 -1.03 -7.59
C ALA A 247 0.42 0.48 -7.38
N PHE A 248 0.67 0.96 -6.16
CA PHE A 248 0.64 2.38 -5.85
C PHE A 248 1.73 3.17 -6.60
N VAL A 249 2.98 2.69 -6.58
CA VAL A 249 4.11 3.36 -7.27
C VAL A 249 3.89 3.36 -8.78
N ILE A 250 3.54 2.21 -9.37
CA ILE A 250 3.29 2.08 -10.80
C ILE A 250 2.10 2.97 -11.21
N GLY A 251 1.01 2.95 -10.44
CA GLY A 251 -0.17 3.75 -10.71
C GLY A 251 0.07 5.25 -10.56
N SER A 252 0.90 5.68 -9.60
CA SER A 252 1.25 7.10 -9.40
C SER A 252 2.22 7.61 -10.46
N MET A 253 3.01 6.72 -11.07
CA MET A 253 3.93 7.06 -12.15
C MET A 253 3.35 6.77 -13.54
N HIS A 254 2.07 6.41 -13.64
CA HIS A 254 1.44 5.90 -14.87
C HIS A 254 1.67 6.81 -16.10
N PRO A 255 1.45 8.15 -16.05
CA PRO A 255 1.69 9.02 -17.21
C PRO A 255 3.16 9.07 -17.63
N TYR A 256 4.08 9.00 -16.67
CA TYR A 256 5.52 9.07 -16.95
C TYR A 256 6.06 7.75 -17.50
N VAL A 257 5.54 6.64 -16.99
CA VAL A 257 5.92 5.27 -17.35
C VAL A 257 5.31 4.92 -18.69
N PHE A 258 3.99 4.99 -18.84
CA PHE A 258 3.30 4.52 -20.03
C PHE A 258 3.13 5.59 -21.10
N GLY A 259 3.06 6.88 -20.75
CA GLY A 259 2.89 7.96 -21.73
C GLY A 259 4.07 8.08 -22.70
N ARG A 260 5.30 7.91 -22.20
CA ARG A 260 6.51 7.95 -23.07
C ARG A 260 6.70 6.67 -23.89
N TRP A 261 6.20 5.54 -23.40
CA TRP A 261 6.37 4.23 -24.05
C TRP A 261 5.22 3.90 -25.02
N ALA A 262 4.03 4.45 -24.81
CA ALA A 262 2.86 4.24 -25.68
C ALA A 262 3.05 4.79 -27.10
N ASP A 263 3.94 5.76 -27.27
CA ASP A 263 4.29 6.34 -28.58
C ASP A 263 5.38 5.53 -29.32
N GLN A 264 6.16 4.71 -28.59
CA GLN A 264 7.31 4.00 -29.15
C GLN A 264 7.07 2.50 -29.34
N ILE A 265 6.27 1.86 -28.46
CA ILE A 265 6.07 0.41 -28.45
C ILE A 265 4.60 0.07 -28.20
N PRO A 266 3.94 -0.76 -29.04
CA PRO A 266 2.52 -1.13 -28.86
C PRO A 266 2.25 -1.92 -27.56
N VAL A 267 3.25 -2.67 -27.08
CA VAL A 267 3.19 -3.37 -25.77
C VAL A 267 3.07 -2.38 -24.60
N GLY A 268 3.69 -1.20 -24.70
CA GLY A 268 3.55 -0.14 -23.70
C GLY A 268 2.14 0.40 -23.60
N ARG A 269 1.41 0.46 -24.73
CA ARG A 269 0.00 0.87 -24.77
C ARG A 269 -0.93 -0.17 -24.13
N VAL A 270 -0.69 -1.46 -24.38
CA VAL A 270 -1.47 -2.56 -23.76
C VAL A 270 -1.23 -2.63 -22.25
N LEU A 271 0.03 -2.56 -21.79
CA LEU A 271 0.35 -2.56 -20.36
C LEU A 271 -0.19 -1.31 -19.63
N GLY A 272 -0.26 -0.17 -20.32
CA GLY A 272 -0.87 1.05 -19.80
C GLY A 272 -2.38 0.94 -19.61
N TRP A 273 -3.09 0.10 -20.37
CA TRP A 273 -4.53 -0.13 -20.18
C TRP A 273 -4.84 -1.06 -19.00
N GLU A 274 -3.95 -2.01 -18.71
CA GLU A 274 -4.13 -3.00 -17.62
C GLU A 274 -3.80 -2.43 -16.24
N THR A 275 -2.95 -1.41 -16.16
CA THR A 275 -2.54 -0.79 -14.90
C THR A 275 -3.45 0.39 -14.53
N PRO A 276 -4.00 0.45 -13.31
CA PRO A 276 -4.86 1.56 -12.90
C PRO A 276 -4.04 2.84 -12.81
N ASP A 277 -4.49 3.88 -13.50
CA ASP A 277 -3.91 5.22 -13.42
C ASP A 277 -4.39 5.91 -12.14
N LEU A 278 -3.51 6.01 -11.14
CA LEU A 278 -3.83 6.68 -9.87
C LEU A 278 -3.73 8.20 -9.99
N THR A 279 -3.02 8.72 -10.99
CA THR A 279 -2.85 10.16 -11.18
C THR A 279 -4.15 10.85 -11.58
N SER A 280 -5.02 10.14 -12.33
CA SER A 280 -6.37 10.61 -12.66
C SER A 280 -7.23 10.91 -11.43
N PHE A 281 -7.01 10.20 -10.31
CA PHE A 281 -7.70 10.46 -9.04
C PHE A 281 -7.01 11.52 -8.19
N TYR A 282 -5.70 11.72 -8.35
CA TYR A 282 -4.89 12.66 -7.58
C TYR A 282 -4.81 14.03 -8.27
N GLN A 283 -5.91 14.79 -8.26
CA GLN A 283 -6.04 16.06 -8.98
C GLN A 283 -5.51 17.28 -8.21
N ILE A 284 -4.24 17.23 -7.79
CA ILE A 284 -3.60 18.36 -7.11
C ILE A 284 -3.40 19.56 -8.04
N ASP A 285 -3.10 19.33 -9.32
CA ASP A 285 -2.83 20.40 -10.29
C ASP A 285 -4.04 21.31 -10.51
N ALA A 286 -5.25 20.76 -10.42
CA ALA A 286 -6.48 21.52 -10.51
C ALA A 286 -6.63 22.47 -9.30
N LEU A 287 -6.33 21.97 -8.10
CA LEU A 287 -6.35 22.75 -6.86
C LEU A 287 -5.26 23.82 -6.84
N THR A 288 -4.03 23.49 -7.22
CA THR A 288 -2.90 24.44 -7.21
C THR A 288 -3.06 25.56 -8.23
N ARG A 289 -3.73 25.28 -9.37
CA ARG A 289 -3.97 26.27 -10.44
C ARG A 289 -5.34 26.94 -10.35
N ASP A 290 -6.09 26.72 -9.26
CA ASP A 290 -7.43 27.25 -9.02
C ASP A 290 -8.40 26.98 -10.20
N LYS A 291 -8.22 25.86 -10.89
CA LYS A 291 -9.07 25.44 -12.00
C LYS A 291 -10.20 24.56 -11.47
N PRO A 292 -11.47 24.86 -11.78
CA PRO A 292 -12.58 24.02 -11.35
C PRO A 292 -12.48 22.63 -11.95
N ILE A 293 -12.62 21.60 -11.12
CA ILE A 293 -12.70 20.21 -11.55
C ILE A 293 -14.08 20.01 -12.22
N PRO A 294 -14.16 19.72 -13.52
CA PRO A 294 -15.45 19.57 -14.18
C PRO A 294 -16.23 18.39 -13.60
N PRO A 295 -17.54 18.53 -13.29
CA PRO A 295 -18.33 17.43 -12.73
C PRO A 295 -18.43 16.22 -13.68
N ALA A 296 -18.42 16.47 -14.99
CA ALA A 296 -18.36 15.42 -16.01
C ALA A 296 -17.08 14.57 -15.91
N PHE A 297 -15.94 15.20 -15.61
CA PHE A 297 -14.68 14.51 -15.39
C PHE A 297 -14.75 13.62 -14.14
N VAL A 298 -15.29 14.15 -13.03
CA VAL A 298 -15.48 13.39 -11.79
C VAL A 298 -16.35 12.15 -12.02
N GLY A 299 -17.46 12.29 -12.76
CA GLY A 299 -18.33 11.17 -13.10
C GLY A 299 -17.62 10.10 -13.94
N LEU A 300 -16.83 10.51 -14.93
CA LEU A 300 -16.07 9.58 -15.78
C LEU A 300 -14.98 8.85 -14.99
N VAL A 301 -14.22 9.56 -14.15
CA VAL A 301 -13.20 8.95 -13.28
C VAL A 301 -13.81 8.03 -12.24
N ALA A 302 -14.99 8.35 -11.71
CA ALA A 302 -15.73 7.46 -10.81
C ALA A 302 -16.14 6.16 -11.50
N VAL A 303 -16.69 6.24 -12.73
CA VAL A 303 -17.03 5.06 -13.53
C VAL A 303 -15.78 4.24 -13.86
N TYR A 304 -14.70 4.90 -14.26
CA TYR A 304 -13.40 4.25 -14.49
C TYR A 304 -12.92 3.50 -13.24
N GLY A 305 -12.93 4.13 -12.07
CA GLY A 305 -12.53 3.50 -10.81
C GLY A 305 -13.40 2.29 -10.44
N LEU A 306 -14.73 2.38 -10.63
CA LEU A 306 -15.63 1.25 -10.39
C LEU A 306 -15.37 0.08 -11.35
N LEU A 307 -15.09 0.35 -12.62
CA LEU A 307 -14.72 -0.67 -13.60
C LEU A 307 -13.37 -1.33 -13.24
N CYS A 308 -12.38 -0.55 -12.83
CA CYS A 308 -11.11 -1.08 -12.33
C CYS A 308 -11.31 -2.00 -11.11
N VAL A 309 -12.10 -1.56 -10.12
CA VAL A 309 -12.45 -2.37 -8.95
C VAL A 309 -13.11 -3.68 -9.38
N ALA A 310 -14.12 -3.62 -10.26
CA ALA A 310 -14.82 -4.81 -10.74
C ALA A 310 -13.88 -5.78 -11.47
N GLY A 311 -13.01 -5.27 -12.34
CA GLY A 311 -12.01 -6.08 -13.06
C GLY A 311 -11.01 -6.74 -12.13
N ILE A 312 -10.43 -6.00 -11.18
CA ILE A 312 -9.46 -6.53 -10.22
C ILE A 312 -10.11 -7.57 -9.29
N LEU A 313 -11.35 -7.34 -8.85
CA LEU A 313 -12.09 -8.32 -8.04
C LEU A 313 -12.45 -9.58 -8.84
N ALA A 314 -12.77 -9.45 -10.13
CA ALA A 314 -13.00 -10.59 -11.01
C ALA A 314 -11.71 -11.44 -11.14
N VAL A 315 -10.56 -10.80 -11.30
CA VAL A 315 -9.24 -11.48 -11.27
C VAL A 315 -9.03 -12.14 -9.90
N GLY A 316 -9.26 -11.44 -8.79
CA GLY A 316 -9.15 -12.01 -7.44
C GLY A 316 -10.07 -13.22 -7.23
N ALA A 317 -11.29 -13.18 -7.73
CA ALA A 317 -12.24 -14.29 -7.67
C ALA A 317 -11.79 -15.48 -8.53
N ALA A 318 -11.28 -15.24 -9.74
CA ALA A 318 -10.71 -16.28 -10.59
C ALA A 318 -9.47 -16.93 -9.96
N LEU A 319 -8.58 -16.11 -9.38
CA LEU A 319 -7.39 -16.58 -8.68
C LEU A 319 -7.73 -17.47 -7.48
N PHE A 320 -8.85 -17.21 -6.81
CA PHE A 320 -9.33 -17.99 -5.67
C PHE A 320 -9.98 -19.33 -6.08
N GLN A 321 -10.49 -19.47 -7.31
CA GLN A 321 -11.10 -20.73 -7.77
C GLN A 321 -10.11 -21.90 -7.85
N THR A 322 -8.85 -21.63 -8.17
CA THR A 322 -7.83 -22.68 -8.35
C THR A 322 -7.15 -23.09 -7.05
N ARG A 323 -7.45 -22.45 -5.91
CA ARG A 323 -6.88 -22.84 -4.62
C ARG A 323 -7.59 -24.12 -4.16
N GLN A 324 -6.98 -25.27 -4.44
CA GLN A 324 -7.28 -26.52 -3.77
C GLN A 324 -6.76 -26.38 -2.33
N LEU A 325 -7.65 -26.56 -1.36
CA LEU A 325 -7.30 -26.55 0.05
C LEU A 325 -6.60 -27.88 0.32
N GLU A 326 -5.28 -27.95 0.09
CA GLU A 326 -4.48 -29.09 0.51
C GLU A 326 -4.59 -29.21 2.04
N SER A 327 -5.09 -30.35 2.50
CA SER A 327 -5.04 -30.75 3.91
C SER A 327 -3.58 -30.73 4.37
N GLN A 328 -3.26 -29.84 5.31
CA GLN A 328 -1.98 -29.84 6.00
C GLN A 328 -1.87 -31.09 6.88
N GLU A 329 -1.40 -32.19 6.32
CA GLU A 329 -0.59 -33.14 7.08
C GLU A 329 0.87 -32.89 6.68
N SER A 330 1.77 -32.70 7.65
CA SER A 330 3.23 -32.49 7.50
C SER A 330 3.76 -31.05 7.38
N SER A 331 3.57 -30.21 8.41
CA SER A 331 4.49 -29.08 8.64
C SER A 331 4.72 -28.75 10.11
N ALA A 332 4.69 -29.76 10.96
CA ALA A 332 5.10 -29.67 12.36
C ALA A 332 6.48 -30.35 12.55
N ALA A 333 7.54 -29.70 12.05
CA ALA A 333 8.96 -29.85 12.42
C ALA A 333 9.76 -29.08 11.34
N MET A 334 10.56 -28.03 11.56
CA MET A 334 11.40 -27.63 12.70
C MET A 334 11.93 -26.20 12.39
N PRO A 335 12.20 -25.31 13.37
CA PRO A 335 12.99 -24.10 13.14
C PRO A 335 14.49 -24.46 13.16
N GLY A 336 15.00 -24.94 12.03
CA GLY A 336 16.43 -25.22 11.83
C GLY A 336 17.07 -24.17 10.92
N LEU A 337 18.39 -24.08 10.97
CA LEU A 337 19.30 -23.23 10.17
C LEU A 337 18.91 -23.08 8.66
N VAL A 338 18.20 -24.07 8.12
CA VAL A 338 17.57 -24.09 6.78
C VAL A 338 16.50 -23.01 6.60
N GLY A 339 15.65 -22.75 7.61
CA GLY A 339 14.66 -21.67 7.58
C GLY A 339 15.30 -20.30 7.60
N LEU A 340 16.42 -20.15 8.33
CA LEU A 340 17.19 -18.91 8.40
C LEU A 340 17.89 -18.64 7.05
N LEU A 341 18.45 -19.68 6.41
CA LEU A 341 18.98 -19.63 5.04
C LEU A 341 17.89 -19.36 3.98
N ALA A 342 16.69 -19.91 4.15
CA ALA A 342 15.56 -19.61 3.26
C ALA A 342 15.13 -18.14 3.38
N TRP A 343 15.24 -17.58 4.58
CA TRP A 343 14.91 -16.18 4.84
C TRP A 343 15.95 -15.24 4.24
N THR A 344 17.25 -15.54 4.37
CA THR A 344 18.32 -14.74 3.74
C THR A 344 18.23 -14.78 2.21
N GLY A 345 17.91 -15.93 1.62
CA GLY A 345 17.67 -16.06 0.18
C GLY A 345 16.46 -15.26 -0.34
N ARG A 346 15.38 -15.19 0.45
CA ARG A 346 14.22 -14.34 0.16
C ARG A 346 14.54 -12.85 0.29
N MET A 347 15.35 -12.47 1.28
CA MET A 347 15.84 -11.10 1.42
C MET A 347 16.74 -10.67 0.25
N ALA A 348 17.58 -11.58 -0.26
CA ALA A 348 18.40 -11.33 -1.45
C ALA A 348 17.54 -11.17 -2.72
N ALA A 349 16.47 -11.97 -2.87
CA ALA A 349 15.52 -11.81 -3.97
C ALA A 349 14.75 -10.48 -3.88
N LEU A 350 14.38 -10.03 -2.68
CA LEU A 350 13.78 -8.71 -2.46
C LEU A 350 14.74 -7.57 -2.76
N ALA A 351 15.99 -7.68 -2.34
CA ALA A 351 17.02 -6.70 -2.66
C ALA A 351 17.21 -6.58 -4.19
N ALA A 352 17.25 -7.71 -4.91
CA ALA A 352 17.30 -7.71 -6.38
C ALA A 352 16.07 -7.03 -7.02
N GLY A 353 14.87 -7.26 -6.49
CA GLY A 353 13.64 -6.60 -6.96
C GLY A 353 13.63 -5.10 -6.68
N ILE A 354 14.12 -4.67 -5.51
CA ILE A 354 14.25 -3.25 -5.15
C ILE A 354 15.29 -2.57 -6.04
N VAL A 355 16.44 -3.21 -6.28
CA VAL A 355 17.46 -2.69 -7.19
C VAL A 355 16.93 -2.59 -8.62
N ALA A 356 16.13 -3.57 -9.08
CA ALA A 356 15.48 -3.47 -10.38
C ALA A 356 14.52 -2.28 -10.46
N LEU A 357 13.74 -2.05 -9.41
CA LEU A 357 12.83 -0.90 -9.30
C LEU A 357 13.63 0.42 -9.34
N VAL A 358 14.73 0.51 -8.60
CA VAL A 358 15.62 1.68 -8.57
C VAL A 358 16.21 1.96 -9.96
N ILE A 359 16.64 0.92 -10.68
CA ILE A 359 17.19 1.04 -12.04
C ILE A 359 16.12 1.52 -13.03
N ILE A 360 14.88 1.04 -12.91
CA ILE A 360 13.74 1.52 -13.71
C ILE A 360 13.40 2.98 -13.39
N THR A 361 13.62 3.44 -12.15
CA THR A 361 13.31 4.82 -11.75
C THR A 361 14.43 5.83 -12.02
N THR A 362 15.65 5.38 -12.34
CA THR A 362 16.82 6.25 -12.44
C THR A 362 17.07 6.68 -13.90
N PRO A 363 17.07 8.00 -14.22
CA PRO A 363 17.15 8.49 -15.60
C PRO A 363 18.40 8.07 -16.39
N ARG A 364 19.46 7.67 -15.69
CA ARG A 364 20.73 7.24 -16.26
C ARG A 364 20.68 5.85 -16.90
N PHE A 365 19.63 5.05 -16.66
CA PHE A 365 19.53 3.67 -17.14
C PHE A 365 18.46 3.45 -18.21
N TYR A 366 17.93 4.50 -18.84
CA TYR A 366 16.94 4.43 -19.92
C TYR A 366 17.53 4.04 -21.29
N GLY A 367 18.44 3.06 -21.32
CA GLY A 367 18.96 2.46 -22.54
C GLY A 367 18.59 0.97 -22.61
N ALA A 368 18.71 0.36 -23.81
CA ALA A 368 18.40 -1.06 -24.02
C ALA A 368 19.10 -2.00 -23.02
N GLY A 369 20.34 -1.66 -22.60
CA GLY A 369 21.09 -2.40 -21.59
C GLY A 369 20.57 -2.26 -20.15
N GLY A 370 19.97 -1.12 -19.80
CA GLY A 370 19.34 -0.94 -18.49
C GLY A 370 18.05 -1.73 -18.36
N PHE A 371 17.28 -1.83 -19.45
CA PHE A 371 16.05 -2.62 -19.50
C PHE A 371 16.30 -4.13 -19.46
N THR A 372 17.33 -4.63 -20.14
CA THR A 372 17.70 -6.05 -20.05
C THR A 372 18.16 -6.38 -18.64
N LEU A 373 18.95 -5.50 -18.00
CA LEU A 373 19.42 -5.71 -16.64
C LEU A 373 18.28 -5.64 -15.61
N ALA A 374 17.38 -4.67 -15.72
CA ALA A 374 16.19 -4.58 -14.86
C ALA A 374 15.26 -5.79 -15.05
N GLY A 375 15.00 -6.21 -16.30
CA GLY A 375 14.19 -7.38 -16.60
C GLY A 375 14.80 -8.68 -16.03
N VAL A 376 16.13 -8.84 -16.16
CA VAL A 376 16.86 -9.97 -15.57
C VAL A 376 16.78 -9.96 -14.05
N LEU A 377 16.90 -8.79 -13.41
CA LEU A 377 16.80 -8.66 -11.95
C LEU A 377 15.38 -8.92 -11.42
N VAL A 378 14.34 -8.47 -12.13
CA VAL A 378 12.94 -8.80 -11.80
C VAL A 378 12.69 -10.30 -11.95
N LEU A 379 13.15 -10.92 -13.03
CA LEU A 379 13.06 -12.37 -13.22
C LEU A 379 13.83 -13.13 -12.15
N ALA A 380 15.03 -12.67 -11.79
CA ALA A 380 15.82 -13.25 -10.71
C ALA A 380 15.15 -13.08 -9.34
N ALA A 381 14.47 -11.96 -9.08
CA ALA A 381 13.70 -11.74 -7.87
C ALA A 381 12.50 -12.69 -7.78
N VAL A 382 11.73 -12.83 -8.86
CA VAL A 382 10.55 -13.70 -8.91
C VAL A 382 10.92 -15.18 -8.83
N LEU A 383 11.95 -15.59 -9.58
CA LEU A 383 12.45 -16.97 -9.58
C LEU A 383 13.15 -17.30 -8.25
N GLY A 384 14.00 -16.40 -7.75
CA GLY A 384 14.62 -16.54 -6.43
C GLY A 384 13.57 -16.68 -5.34
N TRP A 385 12.56 -15.81 -5.32
CA TRP A 385 11.48 -15.86 -4.33
C TRP A 385 10.69 -17.17 -4.39
N THR A 386 10.33 -17.62 -5.59
CA THR A 386 9.60 -18.88 -5.78
C THR A 386 10.45 -20.09 -5.40
N ILE A 387 11.75 -20.10 -5.71
CA ILE A 387 12.67 -21.19 -5.37
C ILE A 387 12.90 -21.28 -3.85
N TRP A 388 13.20 -20.16 -3.19
CA TRP A 388 13.40 -20.11 -1.73
C TRP A 388 12.10 -20.35 -0.94
N ARG A 389 10.94 -20.20 -1.59
CA ARG A 389 9.64 -20.66 -1.05
C ARG A 389 9.52 -22.17 -1.01
N HIS A 390 9.99 -22.87 -2.06
CA HIS A 390 9.95 -24.33 -2.13
C HIS A 390 11.06 -24.98 -1.29
N PHE A 391 12.22 -24.32 -1.14
CA PHE A 391 13.31 -24.79 -0.28
C PHE A 391 12.88 -24.93 1.20
N GLY A 392 12.11 -23.97 1.72
CA GLY A 392 11.56 -24.04 3.09
C GLY A 392 10.54 -25.15 3.31
N ARG A 393 10.12 -25.88 2.26
CA ARG A 393 9.17 -27.00 2.31
C ARG A 393 9.83 -28.39 2.22
N GLY A 394 11.16 -28.48 2.22
CA GLY A 394 11.87 -29.76 2.37
C GLY A 394 11.89 -30.69 1.14
N ALA A 395 11.79 -30.16 -0.09
CA ALA A 395 11.73 -30.99 -1.29
C ALA A 395 13.11 -31.54 -1.75
N ARG A 396 13.14 -32.84 -2.11
CA ARG A 396 14.32 -33.60 -2.62
C ARG A 396 14.96 -33.05 -3.90
N TRP A 397 14.28 -32.15 -4.62
CA TRP A 397 14.74 -31.51 -5.86
C TRP A 397 15.66 -30.30 -5.66
N SER A 398 15.94 -29.93 -4.40
CA SER A 398 16.71 -28.73 -4.02
C SER A 398 18.15 -28.73 -4.56
N TYR A 399 18.80 -29.89 -4.69
CA TYR A 399 20.19 -29.95 -5.18
C TYR A 399 20.30 -29.54 -6.66
N HIS A 400 19.38 -30.02 -7.51
CA HIS A 400 19.36 -29.68 -8.93
C HIS A 400 18.96 -28.22 -9.18
N LEU A 401 18.07 -27.66 -8.34
CA LEU A 401 17.68 -26.26 -8.40
C LEU A 401 18.76 -25.31 -7.88
N VAL A 402 19.55 -25.72 -6.87
CA VAL A 402 20.73 -24.96 -6.42
C VAL A 402 21.83 -24.99 -7.48
N LEU A 403 22.03 -26.10 -8.17
CA LEU A 403 22.96 -26.18 -9.30
C LEU A 403 22.51 -25.32 -10.49
N ALA A 404 21.19 -25.25 -10.74
CA ALA A 404 20.61 -24.35 -11.74
C ALA A 404 20.72 -22.86 -11.34
N ALA A 405 20.47 -22.53 -10.07
CA ALA A 405 20.62 -21.16 -9.57
C ALA A 405 22.09 -20.72 -9.52
N ALA A 406 23.01 -21.63 -9.18
CA ALA A 406 24.46 -21.41 -9.20
C ALA A 406 24.97 -21.22 -10.63
N SER A 407 24.47 -21.98 -11.61
CA SER A 407 24.82 -21.80 -13.02
C SER A 407 24.23 -20.51 -13.61
N ILE A 408 23.02 -20.11 -13.22
CA ILE A 408 22.43 -18.82 -13.61
C ILE A 408 23.19 -17.63 -13.00
N THR A 409 23.61 -17.72 -11.73
CA THR A 409 24.45 -16.69 -11.11
C THR A 409 25.86 -16.68 -11.69
N LEU A 410 26.43 -17.82 -12.06
CA LEU A 410 27.73 -17.90 -12.75
C LEU A 410 27.64 -17.32 -14.16
N LEU A 411 26.55 -17.58 -14.91
CA LEU A 411 26.27 -16.97 -16.21
C LEU A 411 26.03 -15.46 -16.10
N ALA A 412 25.31 -15.01 -15.07
CA ALA A 412 25.11 -13.57 -14.79
C ALA A 412 26.42 -12.86 -14.42
N ASN A 413 27.36 -13.56 -13.79
CA ASN A 413 28.72 -13.07 -13.47
C ASN A 413 29.70 -13.19 -14.65
N LEU A 414 29.44 -14.03 -15.65
CA LEU A 414 30.26 -14.17 -16.88
C LEU A 414 29.78 -13.29 -18.03
N ALA A 415 28.51 -12.88 -18.05
CA ALA A 415 27.96 -11.89 -18.98
C ALA A 415 28.78 -10.57 -19.09
N PRO A 416 29.43 -10.05 -18.02
CA PRO A 416 30.30 -8.88 -18.10
C PRO A 416 31.59 -9.10 -18.91
N LEU A 417 32.10 -10.34 -19.00
CA LEU A 417 33.35 -10.64 -19.70
C LEU A 417 33.21 -10.68 -21.24
N GLY A 418 31.99 -10.85 -21.76
CA GLY A 418 31.71 -11.01 -23.19
C GLY A 418 31.39 -9.73 -23.97
N ALA A 419 31.17 -8.60 -23.29
CA ALA A 419 30.71 -7.36 -23.92
C ALA A 419 31.42 -6.11 -23.36
N PRO A 420 32.73 -5.92 -23.63
CA PRO A 420 33.52 -4.81 -23.07
C PRO A 420 32.97 -3.42 -23.44
N LYS A 421 32.27 -3.27 -24.57
CA LYS A 421 31.69 -1.99 -25.02
C LYS A 421 30.45 -1.55 -24.24
N ALA A 422 29.74 -2.46 -23.58
CA ALA A 422 28.62 -2.11 -22.71
C ALA A 422 29.10 -1.52 -21.36
N MET A 423 30.36 -1.76 -20.99
CA MET A 423 30.96 -1.35 -19.72
C MET A 423 31.65 0.02 -19.77
N ALA A 424 32.02 0.52 -20.96
CA ALA A 424 32.58 1.87 -21.12
C ALA A 424 31.59 2.99 -20.76
N TRP A 425 30.28 2.69 -20.76
CA TRP A 425 29.20 3.62 -20.38
C TRP A 425 28.91 3.65 -18.87
N LEU A 426 29.48 2.73 -18.09
CA LEU A 426 29.16 2.57 -16.67
C LEU A 426 30.05 3.40 -15.75
N ASP A 427 30.99 4.20 -16.28
CA ASP A 427 32.00 5.01 -15.56
C ASP A 427 32.17 4.60 -14.10
N TYR A 428 32.59 3.34 -13.93
CA TYR A 428 32.66 2.65 -12.65
C TYR A 428 33.98 3.05 -11.98
N GLY A 429 34.08 4.33 -11.64
CA GLY A 429 35.23 4.94 -10.99
C GLY A 429 35.27 4.63 -9.49
N GLN A 430 36.27 3.84 -9.09
CA GLN A 430 36.94 3.85 -7.77
C GLN A 430 36.12 3.65 -6.48
N GLY A 431 35.20 2.68 -6.45
CA GLY A 431 34.58 2.24 -5.19
C GLY A 431 34.79 0.74 -4.91
N ASN A 432 35.54 0.40 -3.85
CA ASN A 432 35.79 -0.96 -3.34
C ASN A 432 34.52 -1.77 -2.99
N LEU A 433 33.33 -1.16 -3.05
CA LEU A 433 32.04 -1.75 -2.70
C LEU A 433 31.54 -2.79 -3.71
N GLY A 434 31.74 -2.58 -5.01
CA GLY A 434 31.31 -3.52 -6.05
C GLY A 434 32.10 -4.83 -6.02
N ALA A 435 33.43 -4.71 -5.85
CA ALA A 435 34.32 -5.85 -5.64
C ALA A 435 34.09 -6.55 -4.30
N MET A 436 33.76 -5.81 -3.23
CA MET A 436 33.36 -6.43 -1.95
C MET A 436 32.04 -7.18 -2.06
N LEU A 437 31.02 -6.63 -2.73
CA LEU A 437 29.72 -7.29 -2.87
C LEU A 437 29.83 -8.54 -3.77
N THR A 438 30.59 -8.49 -4.86
CA THR A 438 30.86 -9.67 -5.67
C THR A 438 31.70 -10.69 -4.91
N ALA A 439 32.70 -10.27 -4.12
CA ALA A 439 33.50 -11.17 -3.29
C ALA A 439 32.67 -11.81 -2.16
N ILE A 440 31.77 -11.08 -1.50
CA ILE A 440 30.89 -11.59 -0.44
C ILE A 440 29.88 -12.60 -1.00
N VAL A 441 29.28 -12.30 -2.16
CA VAL A 441 28.37 -13.23 -2.85
C VAL A 441 29.11 -14.46 -3.36
N SER A 442 30.34 -14.30 -3.87
CA SER A 442 31.20 -15.42 -4.30
C SER A 442 31.65 -16.29 -3.12
N ALA A 443 31.99 -15.68 -1.98
CA ALA A 443 32.34 -16.37 -0.75
C ALA A 443 31.15 -17.11 -0.14
N ALA A 444 29.94 -16.55 -0.22
CA ALA A 444 28.71 -17.22 0.20
C ALA A 444 28.40 -18.45 -0.68
N VAL A 445 28.61 -18.35 -1.99
CA VAL A 445 28.42 -19.48 -2.93
C VAL A 445 29.47 -20.56 -2.71
N LEU A 446 30.73 -20.19 -2.48
CA LEU A 446 31.80 -21.14 -2.13
C LEU A 446 31.56 -21.82 -0.77
N ALA A 447 31.09 -21.08 0.23
CA ALA A 447 30.74 -21.65 1.54
C ALA A 447 29.58 -22.67 1.46
N ILE A 448 28.63 -22.46 0.54
CA ILE A 448 27.53 -23.40 0.27
C ILE A 448 28.03 -24.66 -0.45
N LEU A 449 29.01 -24.53 -1.35
CA LEU A 449 29.63 -25.66 -2.07
C LEU A 449 30.56 -26.51 -1.17
N PHE A 450 31.22 -25.90 -0.19
CA PHE A 450 32.19 -26.56 0.69
C PHE A 450 31.62 -27.13 1.99
N LEU A 451 30.35 -26.89 2.32
CA LEU A 451 29.74 -27.42 3.55
C LEU A 451 29.73 -28.97 3.54
N PRO A 452 30.55 -29.66 4.37
CA PRO A 452 30.72 -31.11 4.32
C PRO A 452 29.48 -31.88 4.84
N ALA A 453 28.53 -31.18 5.47
CA ALA A 453 27.39 -31.77 6.16
C ALA A 453 26.24 -32.20 5.23
N THR A 454 26.21 -31.76 3.97
CA THR A 454 25.16 -32.19 3.01
C THR A 454 25.45 -33.55 2.38
N ARG A 455 26.70 -34.05 2.44
CA ARG A 455 27.05 -35.37 1.87
C ARG A 455 26.76 -36.56 2.79
N ARG A 456 26.70 -36.38 4.12
CA ARG A 456 26.54 -37.52 5.06
C ARG A 456 25.09 -37.86 5.40
N HIS A 457 24.12 -36.97 5.17
CA HIS A 457 22.72 -37.20 5.53
C HIS A 457 21.90 -37.98 4.47
N PHE A 458 22.49 -38.31 3.31
CA PHE A 458 21.80 -39.05 2.25
C PHE A 458 22.38 -40.46 2.01
N ARG A 459 23.31 -40.91 2.87
CA ARG A 459 23.75 -42.32 2.93
C ARG A 459 23.61 -42.83 4.37
N SER A 460 22.39 -43.09 4.82
CA SER A 460 22.06 -44.27 5.62
C SER A 460 20.60 -44.25 6.05
N ARG A 461 19.90 -45.32 5.64
CA ARG A 461 18.59 -45.85 6.05
C ARG A 461 17.35 -45.05 5.69
#